data_AF-A0A963RNE8-F1
#
_entry.id   AF-A0A963RNE8-F1
#
_cell.length_a   1.000
_cell.length_b   1.000
_cell.length_c   1.000
_cell.angle_alpha   90.00
_cell.angle_beta   90.00
_cell.angle_gamma   90.00
#
_symmetry.space_group_name_H-M   'P 1'
#
loop_
_entity.id
_entity.type
_entity.pdbx_description
1 polymer ?
#
loop_
_entity_poly.entity_id
_entity_poly.type
_entity_poly.pdbx_seq_one_letter_code
_entity_poly.pdbx_strand_id
1 'polypeptide(L)'
;EANDPIDELLGAALQFSATNTPSVQGFIRWFDSGDGELKRESEGAGDMVRVMTVHGSKGLQAPIVILADACGNPDNSRMSGLDLAEDLPGGESPRTLPLPPLRKEEQVGRIALSAEAARAAEREEHWRLLYVAMTRAEEALFIGGALGKREKQPAEDSWYARLAPLFGGEQLADDTWGWRMERGSRADPVPLKTQQALPMAEPLPAWATQPVAEEPRPPRPLAPSASAEEIGADPPLPPDVAAMAARRGVLIHALLERLPDVPVDAREGAGRAWLARHAADLDPAERGEMLARALAVLDAPDWRELFGPQALAEVPLAATVGDQVIAGTIDRLLVLPDRVLVADFKTARRPPARLEDVPVSTLRQMGAYAAALAAIYPGRVVEAAVLYTQTPQLIAIPAPVLAASKPGLSPA
;
A
#
# COMPACT_ATOMS: atom_id res chain seq x y z
N GLU A 1 -27.47 -1.65 -5.93
CA GLU A 1 -26.31 -1.92 -6.81
C GLU A 1 -24.96 -1.67 -6.12
N ALA A 2 -24.79 -0.59 -5.35
CA ALA A 2 -23.54 -0.36 -4.60
C ALA A 2 -23.43 -1.12 -3.25
N ASN A 3 -24.54 -1.63 -2.69
CA ASN A 3 -24.53 -2.30 -1.38
C ASN A 3 -23.86 -3.67 -1.43
N ASP A 4 -24.16 -4.50 -2.43
CA ASP A 4 -23.60 -5.86 -2.55
C ASP A 4 -22.07 -5.91 -2.48
N PRO A 5 -21.29 -5.10 -3.23
CA PRO A 5 -19.82 -5.11 -3.11
C PRO A 5 -19.32 -4.57 -1.76
N ILE A 6 -20.10 -3.71 -1.09
CA ILE A 6 -19.76 -3.19 0.25
C ILE A 6 -20.00 -4.28 1.31
N ASP A 7 -21.13 -4.96 1.24
CA ASP A 7 -21.50 -6.04 2.15
C ASP A 7 -20.52 -7.22 2.02
N GLU A 8 -20.07 -7.51 0.81
CA GLU A 8 -19.07 -8.52 0.56
C GLU A 8 -17.68 -8.14 1.08
N LEU A 9 -17.24 -6.90 0.87
CA LEU A 9 -15.99 -6.40 1.43
C LEU A 9 -16.00 -6.51 2.96
N LEU A 10 -17.14 -6.18 3.58
CA LEU A 10 -17.37 -6.35 5.01
C LEU A 10 -17.33 -7.82 5.41
N GLY A 11 -17.97 -8.71 4.65
CA GLY A 11 -17.93 -10.16 4.86
C GLY A 11 -16.51 -10.73 4.81
N ALA A 12 -15.72 -10.34 3.80
CA ALA A 12 -14.33 -10.75 3.65
C ALA A 12 -13.44 -10.24 4.80
N ALA A 13 -13.65 -8.99 5.25
CA ALA A 13 -12.95 -8.43 6.39
C ALA A 13 -13.29 -9.16 7.71
N LEU A 14 -14.57 -9.48 7.91
CA LEU A 14 -15.04 -10.26 9.07
C LEU A 14 -14.46 -11.67 9.05
N GLN A 15 -14.47 -12.36 7.91
CA GLN A 15 -13.88 -13.68 7.76
C GLN A 15 -12.39 -13.67 8.06
N PHE A 16 -11.64 -12.71 7.53
CA PHE A 16 -10.21 -12.55 7.80
C PHE A 16 -9.95 -12.36 9.30
N SER A 17 -10.76 -11.55 9.98
CA SER A 17 -10.63 -11.32 11.42
C SER A 17 -10.92 -12.56 12.28
N ALA A 18 -11.71 -13.49 11.75
CA ALA A 18 -12.08 -14.72 12.44
C ALA A 18 -11.04 -15.83 12.30
N THR A 19 -10.30 -15.88 11.18
CA THR A 19 -9.31 -16.94 10.88
C THR A 19 -7.86 -16.49 11.11
N ASN A 20 -7.58 -15.19 11.03
CA ASN A 20 -6.23 -14.63 11.09
C ASN A 20 -6.10 -13.59 12.21
N THR A 21 -4.86 -13.30 12.60
CA THR A 21 -4.56 -12.20 13.53
C THR A 21 -5.01 -10.86 12.92
N PRO A 22 -5.88 -10.09 13.60
CA PRO A 22 -6.42 -8.84 13.05
C PRO A 22 -5.33 -7.81 12.76
N SER A 23 -5.14 -7.49 11.49
CA SER A 23 -4.18 -6.49 11.01
C SER A 23 -4.62 -5.96 9.66
N VAL A 24 -4.63 -4.64 9.50
CA VAL A 24 -4.99 -3.98 8.23
C VAL A 24 -4.00 -4.36 7.12
N GLN A 25 -2.70 -4.37 7.41
CA GLN A 25 -1.70 -4.82 6.42
C GLN A 25 -1.84 -6.30 6.08
N GLY A 26 -2.21 -7.13 7.06
CA GLY A 26 -2.47 -8.55 6.84
C GLY A 26 -3.69 -8.77 5.94
N PHE A 27 -4.77 -8.03 6.19
CA PHE A 27 -5.99 -8.08 5.39
C PHE A 27 -5.72 -7.65 3.95
N ILE A 28 -5.03 -6.52 3.73
CA ILE A 28 -4.72 -6.03 2.37
C ILE A 28 -3.92 -7.08 1.60
N ARG A 29 -2.87 -7.66 2.19
CA ARG A 29 -2.07 -8.69 1.52
C ARG A 29 -2.87 -9.95 1.21
N TRP A 30 -3.71 -10.39 2.14
CA TRP A 30 -4.55 -11.57 1.96
C TRP A 30 -5.60 -11.33 0.87
N PHE A 31 -6.23 -10.16 0.88
CA PHE A 31 -7.25 -9.76 -0.10
C PHE A 31 -6.65 -9.59 -1.50
N ASP A 32 -5.48 -8.98 -1.61
CA ASP A 32 -4.75 -8.78 -2.88
C ASP A 32 -4.16 -10.11 -3.43
N SER A 33 -3.90 -11.08 -2.55
CA SER A 33 -3.47 -12.43 -2.94
C SER A 33 -4.61 -13.40 -3.27
N GLY A 34 -5.84 -13.05 -2.90
CA GLY A 34 -7.02 -13.87 -3.17
C GLY A 34 -7.56 -13.54 -4.55
N ASP A 35 -7.51 -14.50 -5.48
CA ASP A 35 -8.29 -14.46 -6.73
C ASP A 35 -9.79 -14.69 -6.42
N GLY A 36 -10.37 -13.79 -5.61
CA GLY A 36 -11.78 -13.79 -5.28
C GLY A 36 -12.60 -13.36 -6.49
N GLU A 37 -12.88 -14.29 -7.41
CA GLU A 37 -13.92 -14.08 -8.42
C GLU A 37 -15.26 -13.97 -7.71
N LEU A 38 -15.79 -12.75 -7.66
CA LEU A 38 -17.11 -12.49 -7.09
C LEU A 38 -18.19 -13.06 -8.01
N LYS A 39 -18.60 -14.30 -7.74
CA LYS A 39 -19.84 -14.84 -8.30
C LYS A 39 -21.01 -14.13 -7.63
N ARG A 40 -21.50 -13.10 -8.30
CA ARG A 40 -22.81 -12.52 -7.99
C ARG A 40 -23.84 -13.66 -8.02
N GLU A 41 -24.42 -13.96 -6.87
CA GLU A 41 -25.68 -14.67 -6.84
C GLU A 41 -26.71 -13.72 -7.46
N SER A 42 -27.15 -14.04 -8.68
CA SER A 42 -28.30 -13.37 -9.28
C SER A 42 -29.53 -13.79 -8.51
N GLU A 43 -29.74 -13.24 -7.31
CA GLU A 43 -31.03 -13.27 -6.66
C GLU A 43 -32.02 -12.46 -7.51
N GLY A 44 -33.18 -13.04 -7.78
CA GLY A 44 -34.33 -12.34 -8.32
C GLY A 44 -34.54 -12.53 -9.82
N ALA A 45 -35.42 -13.47 -10.14
CA ALA A 45 -36.21 -13.47 -11.37
C ALA A 45 -37.06 -12.18 -11.45
N GLY A 46 -36.46 -11.09 -11.94
CA GLY A 46 -37.18 -9.89 -12.39
C GLY A 46 -37.55 -9.98 -13.87
N ASP A 47 -38.33 -9.00 -14.35
CA ASP A 47 -38.62 -8.75 -15.78
C ASP A 47 -37.36 -8.31 -16.56
N MET A 48 -36.31 -9.13 -16.55
CA MET A 48 -34.99 -8.81 -17.08
C MET A 48 -34.42 -9.96 -17.92
N VAL A 49 -33.61 -9.61 -18.92
CA VAL A 49 -32.88 -10.58 -19.76
C VAL A 49 -31.63 -11.04 -19.02
N ARG A 50 -31.42 -12.36 -18.94
CA ARG A 50 -30.24 -12.96 -18.30
C ARG A 50 -29.16 -13.23 -19.34
N VAL A 51 -27.99 -12.62 -19.17
CA VAL A 51 -26.79 -12.88 -19.99
C VAL A 51 -25.85 -13.79 -19.20
N MET A 52 -25.49 -14.94 -19.77
CA MET A 52 -24.61 -15.93 -19.13
C MET A 52 -23.80 -16.69 -20.17
N THR A 53 -22.72 -17.34 -19.73
CA THR A 53 -21.94 -18.25 -20.57
C THR A 53 -22.65 -19.59 -20.73
N VAL A 54 -22.33 -20.33 -21.81
CA VAL A 54 -22.92 -21.66 -22.04
C VAL A 54 -22.62 -22.62 -20.88
N HIS A 55 -21.41 -22.59 -20.34
CA HIS A 55 -21.05 -23.38 -19.15
C HIS A 55 -21.93 -23.02 -17.94
N GLY A 56 -22.18 -21.73 -17.70
CA GLY A 56 -23.04 -21.25 -16.62
C GLY A 56 -24.52 -21.59 -16.79
N SER A 57 -24.96 -21.93 -18.01
CA SER A 57 -26.34 -22.32 -18.29
C SER A 57 -26.64 -23.79 -17.97
N LYS A 58 -25.62 -24.62 -17.69
CA LYS A 58 -25.80 -26.06 -17.48
C LYS A 58 -26.76 -26.33 -16.31
N GLY A 59 -27.84 -27.08 -16.59
CA GLY A 59 -28.89 -27.39 -15.61
C GLY A 59 -30.00 -26.34 -15.51
N LEU A 60 -29.84 -25.19 -16.15
CA LEU A 60 -30.88 -24.17 -16.28
C LEU A 60 -31.69 -24.40 -17.56
N GLN A 61 -32.92 -23.89 -17.59
CA GLN A 61 -33.80 -23.82 -18.76
C GLN A 61 -34.48 -22.45 -18.81
N ALA A 62 -34.83 -22.01 -20.02
CA ALA A 62 -35.60 -20.79 -20.25
C ALA A 62 -36.57 -20.98 -21.41
N PRO A 63 -37.76 -20.32 -21.39
CA PRO A 63 -38.70 -20.36 -22.50
C PRO A 63 -38.05 -19.94 -23.82
N ILE A 64 -37.26 -18.85 -23.78
CA ILE A 64 -36.57 -18.29 -24.93
C ILE A 64 -35.08 -18.22 -24.65
N VAL A 65 -34.26 -18.72 -25.58
CA VAL A 65 -32.80 -18.62 -25.54
C VAL A 65 -32.29 -17.95 -26.81
N ILE A 66 -31.34 -17.03 -26.64
CA ILE A 66 -30.70 -16.31 -27.73
C ILE A 66 -29.20 -16.61 -27.70
N LEU A 67 -28.69 -17.30 -28.72
CA LEU A 67 -27.26 -17.44 -28.96
C LEU A 67 -26.79 -16.18 -29.70
N ALA A 68 -26.19 -15.25 -28.97
CA ALA A 68 -25.84 -13.93 -29.50
C ALA A 68 -24.66 -13.96 -30.48
N ASP A 69 -23.70 -14.86 -30.29
CA ASP A 69 -22.55 -15.01 -31.18
C ASP A 69 -22.25 -16.49 -31.47
N ALA A 70 -22.83 -17.00 -32.56
CA ALA A 70 -22.65 -18.36 -33.05
C ALA A 70 -21.71 -18.44 -34.27
N CYS A 71 -21.16 -17.31 -34.74
CA CYS A 71 -20.31 -17.26 -35.95
C CYS A 71 -18.81 -17.43 -35.66
N GLY A 72 -18.43 -17.53 -34.39
CA GLY A 72 -17.04 -17.68 -33.96
C GLY A 72 -16.36 -18.92 -34.54
N ASN A 73 -15.11 -18.75 -34.98
CA ASN A 73 -14.29 -19.84 -35.49
C ASN A 73 -13.61 -20.59 -34.32
N PRO A 74 -13.91 -21.89 -34.09
CA PRO A 74 -13.27 -22.67 -33.03
C PRO A 74 -11.75 -22.81 -33.21
N ASP A 75 -11.24 -22.80 -34.45
CA ASP A 75 -9.81 -22.97 -34.73
C ASP A 75 -8.98 -21.69 -34.51
N ASN A 76 -9.64 -20.53 -34.31
CA ASN A 76 -8.97 -19.26 -33.99
C ASN A 76 -8.71 -19.09 -32.48
N SER A 77 -9.11 -20.05 -31.66
CA SER A 77 -8.72 -20.14 -30.25
C SER A 77 -7.19 -20.08 -30.17
N ARG A 78 -6.64 -19.08 -29.46
CA ARG A 78 -5.21 -19.09 -29.12
C ARG A 78 -5.01 -20.32 -28.24
N MET A 79 -4.32 -21.34 -28.74
CA MET A 79 -3.95 -22.51 -27.94
C MET A 79 -3.41 -22.02 -26.59
N SER A 80 -4.16 -22.29 -25.53
CA SER A 80 -3.63 -22.25 -24.18
C SER A 80 -2.48 -23.26 -24.10
N GLY A 81 -1.57 -23.10 -23.14
CA GLY A 81 -0.36 -23.93 -23.02
C GLY A 81 -0.64 -25.43 -23.20
N LEU A 82 0.27 -26.13 -23.86
CA LEU A 82 0.10 -27.55 -24.17
C LEU A 82 0.62 -28.42 -23.02
N ASP A 83 -0.20 -29.33 -22.54
CA ASP A 83 0.16 -30.25 -21.47
C ASP A 83 0.64 -31.60 -22.02
N LEU A 84 1.92 -31.90 -21.82
CA LEU A 84 2.51 -33.17 -22.26
C LEU A 84 2.50 -34.18 -21.11
N ALA A 85 1.85 -35.32 -21.32
CA ALA A 85 1.91 -36.44 -20.38
C ALA A 85 3.22 -37.23 -20.53
N GLU A 86 3.91 -37.44 -19.41
CA GLU A 86 5.13 -38.24 -19.28
C GLU A 86 4.89 -39.44 -18.35
N ASP A 87 5.02 -40.64 -18.89
CA ASP A 87 4.98 -41.87 -18.10
C ASP A 87 6.30 -42.05 -17.35
N LEU A 88 6.23 -42.01 -16.02
CA LEU A 88 7.40 -42.23 -15.17
C LEU A 88 7.59 -43.74 -14.92
N PRO A 89 8.81 -44.28 -15.03
CA PRO A 89 9.08 -45.67 -14.68
C PRO A 89 8.76 -45.91 -13.19
N GLY A 90 7.72 -46.72 -12.92
CA GLY A 90 7.29 -47.07 -11.56
C GLY A 90 6.30 -46.10 -10.91
N GLY A 91 5.78 -45.09 -11.63
CA GLY A 91 4.71 -44.22 -11.15
C GLY A 91 3.32 -44.78 -11.51
N GLU A 92 2.38 -44.74 -10.57
CA GLU A 92 0.98 -45.14 -10.81
C GLU A 92 0.20 -44.11 -11.65
N SER A 93 0.76 -42.93 -11.93
CA SER A 93 0.12 -41.88 -12.72
C SER A 93 1.11 -41.09 -13.56
N PRO A 94 0.74 -40.71 -14.80
CA PRO A 94 1.57 -39.90 -15.67
C PRO A 94 1.77 -38.51 -15.09
N ARG A 95 2.97 -37.94 -15.27
CA ARG A 95 3.28 -36.56 -14.91
C ARG A 95 2.89 -35.64 -16.05
N THR A 96 2.18 -34.56 -15.75
CA THR A 96 1.87 -33.51 -16.74
C THR A 96 2.97 -32.45 -16.75
N LEU A 97 3.54 -32.19 -17.93
CA LEU A 97 4.51 -31.13 -18.17
C LEU A 97 3.85 -30.00 -18.98
N PRO A 98 3.65 -28.81 -18.39
CA PRO A 98 3.12 -27.67 -19.13
C PRO A 98 4.19 -27.10 -20.06
N LEU A 99 3.85 -26.95 -21.34
CA LEU A 99 4.70 -26.36 -22.37
C LEU A 99 4.22 -24.96 -22.74
N PRO A 100 5.15 -24.02 -23.01
CA PRO A 100 4.79 -22.71 -23.56
C PRO A 100 4.10 -22.87 -24.93
N PRO A 101 3.39 -21.85 -25.42
CA PRO A 101 2.78 -21.91 -26.75
C PRO A 101 3.86 -22.09 -27.83
N LEU A 102 3.84 -23.24 -28.50
CA LEU A 102 4.78 -23.61 -29.56
C LEU A 102 4.17 -23.35 -30.95
N ARG A 103 4.99 -22.87 -31.88
CA ARG A 103 4.61 -22.75 -33.30
C ARG A 103 4.44 -24.13 -33.93
N LYS A 104 3.73 -24.18 -35.06
CA LYS A 104 3.43 -25.44 -35.74
C LYS A 104 4.71 -26.17 -36.17
N GLU A 105 5.77 -25.44 -36.52
CA GLU A 105 7.06 -26.00 -36.93
C GLU A 105 7.86 -26.57 -35.75
N GLU A 106 7.57 -26.14 -34.53
CA GLU A 106 8.24 -26.56 -33.29
C GLU A 106 7.54 -27.78 -32.66
N GLN A 107 6.31 -28.07 -33.08
CA GLN A 107 5.54 -29.24 -32.66
C GLN A 107 6.00 -30.48 -33.42
N VAL A 108 7.01 -31.18 -32.88
CA VAL A 108 7.56 -32.41 -33.48
C VAL A 108 7.39 -33.63 -32.58
N GLY A 109 7.24 -34.81 -33.19
CA GLY A 109 7.17 -36.09 -32.48
C GLY A 109 6.01 -36.18 -31.48
N ARG A 110 6.32 -36.47 -30.20
CA ARG A 110 5.33 -36.63 -29.13
C ARG A 110 4.51 -35.36 -28.87
N ILE A 111 5.11 -34.18 -29.08
CA ILE A 111 4.44 -32.89 -28.89
C ILE A 111 3.37 -32.69 -29.97
N ALA A 112 3.65 -33.10 -31.22
CA ALA A 112 2.68 -33.01 -32.31
C ALA A 112 1.43 -33.88 -32.05
N LEU A 113 1.64 -35.12 -31.59
CA LEU A 113 0.56 -36.04 -31.25
C LEU A 113 -0.30 -35.52 -30.09
N SER A 114 0.35 -34.97 -29.05
CA SER A 114 -0.36 -34.34 -27.93
C SER A 114 -1.14 -33.10 -28.37
N ALA A 115 -0.60 -32.29 -29.28
CA ALA A 115 -1.28 -31.12 -29.83
C ALA A 115 -2.51 -31.50 -30.67
N GLU A 116 -2.41 -32.55 -31.48
CA GLU A 116 -3.54 -33.08 -32.25
C GLU A 116 -4.63 -33.64 -31.34
N ALA A 117 -4.25 -34.40 -30.31
CA ALA A 117 -5.19 -34.92 -29.31
C ALA A 117 -5.90 -33.80 -28.54
N ALA A 118 -5.17 -32.76 -28.13
CA ALA A 118 -5.73 -31.58 -27.46
C ALA A 118 -6.72 -30.84 -28.37
N ARG A 119 -6.35 -30.57 -29.64
CA ARG A 119 -7.26 -29.96 -30.61
C ARG A 119 -8.50 -30.80 -30.88
N ALA A 120 -8.37 -32.12 -30.91
CA ALA A 120 -9.52 -33.02 -31.06
C ALA A 120 -10.45 -32.94 -29.83
N ALA A 121 -9.90 -32.97 -28.62
CA ALA A 121 -10.66 -32.84 -27.38
C ALA A 121 -11.35 -31.47 -27.24
N GLU A 122 -10.67 -30.38 -27.61
CA GLU A 122 -11.26 -29.04 -27.66
C GLU A 122 -12.41 -28.98 -28.67
N ARG A 123 -12.26 -29.62 -29.83
CA ARG A 123 -13.32 -29.71 -30.85
C ARG A 123 -14.51 -30.54 -30.34
N GLU A 124 -14.27 -31.64 -29.65
CA GLU A 124 -15.34 -32.42 -29.00
C GLU A 124 -16.07 -31.58 -27.95
N GLU A 125 -15.35 -30.82 -27.12
CA GLU A 125 -15.95 -29.92 -26.15
C GLU A 125 -16.77 -28.81 -26.82
N HIS A 126 -16.26 -28.23 -27.90
CA HIS A 126 -16.98 -27.24 -28.70
C HIS A 126 -18.35 -27.76 -29.15
N TRP A 127 -18.44 -29.02 -29.58
CA TRP A 127 -19.72 -29.66 -29.94
C TRP A 127 -20.60 -30.00 -28.73
N ARG A 128 -20.02 -30.40 -27.60
CA ARG A 128 -20.77 -30.60 -26.35
C ARG A 128 -21.39 -29.30 -25.87
N LEU A 129 -20.67 -28.18 -25.96
CA LEU A 129 -21.17 -26.86 -25.61
C LEU A 129 -22.31 -26.44 -26.52
N LEU A 130 -22.21 -26.69 -27.83
CA LEU A 130 -23.31 -26.46 -28.75
C LEU A 130 -24.57 -27.22 -28.32
N TYR A 131 -24.44 -28.52 -28.03
CA TYR A 131 -25.56 -29.33 -27.54
C TYR A 131 -26.14 -28.78 -26.25
N VAL A 132 -25.29 -28.40 -25.28
CA VAL A 132 -25.73 -27.78 -24.02
C VAL A 132 -26.49 -26.50 -24.29
N ALA A 133 -26.02 -25.63 -25.18
CA ALA A 133 -26.64 -24.34 -25.48
C ALA A 133 -28.02 -24.50 -26.17
N MET A 134 -28.12 -25.39 -27.15
CA MET A 134 -29.37 -25.65 -27.87
C MET A 134 -30.46 -26.24 -26.97
N THR A 135 -30.06 -27.08 -26.02
CA THR A 135 -31.00 -27.78 -25.11
C THR A 135 -31.49 -26.92 -23.94
N ARG A 136 -31.08 -25.64 -23.86
CA ARG A 136 -31.58 -24.70 -22.84
C ARG A 136 -32.94 -24.09 -23.19
N ALA A 137 -33.27 -24.03 -24.48
CA ALA A 137 -34.52 -23.46 -24.97
C ALA A 137 -35.67 -24.45 -24.79
N GLU A 138 -36.77 -23.99 -24.19
CA GLU A 138 -38.02 -24.76 -24.10
C GLU A 138 -38.96 -24.47 -25.27
N GLU A 139 -39.16 -23.20 -25.62
CA GLU A 139 -40.12 -22.78 -26.65
C GLU A 139 -39.43 -22.25 -27.92
N ALA A 140 -38.43 -21.38 -27.77
CA ALA A 140 -37.77 -20.74 -28.90
C ALA A 140 -36.26 -20.59 -28.73
N LEU A 141 -35.54 -20.89 -29.81
CA LEU A 141 -34.10 -20.70 -29.93
C LEU A 141 -33.81 -19.71 -31.07
N PHE A 142 -33.16 -18.59 -30.74
CA PHE A 142 -32.65 -17.64 -31.71
C PHE A 142 -31.14 -17.81 -31.83
N ILE A 143 -30.63 -17.87 -33.07
CA ILE A 143 -29.22 -18.07 -33.35
C ILE A 143 -28.74 -16.90 -34.19
N GLY A 144 -27.91 -16.04 -33.60
CA GLY A 144 -27.30 -14.90 -34.24
C GLY A 144 -25.78 -14.93 -34.14
N GLY A 145 -25.14 -14.04 -34.87
CA GLY A 145 -23.70 -13.82 -34.75
C GLY A 145 -23.23 -12.73 -35.69
N ALA A 146 -22.13 -12.09 -35.33
CA ALA A 146 -21.51 -11.06 -36.15
C ALA A 146 -20.26 -11.62 -36.84
N LEU A 147 -20.05 -11.27 -38.11
CA LEU A 147 -18.80 -11.59 -38.81
C LEU A 147 -17.75 -10.54 -38.47
N GLY A 148 -16.49 -10.97 -38.31
CA GLY A 148 -15.38 -10.04 -38.16
C GLY A 148 -15.18 -9.17 -39.41
N LYS A 149 -14.51 -8.02 -39.27
CA LYS A 149 -14.26 -7.06 -40.38
C LYS A 149 -13.60 -7.67 -41.63
N ARG A 150 -12.92 -8.81 -41.49
CA ARG A 150 -12.20 -9.51 -42.56
C ARG A 150 -12.92 -10.78 -43.05
N GLU A 151 -14.00 -11.16 -42.40
CA GLU A 151 -14.74 -12.38 -42.68
C GLU A 151 -15.97 -12.02 -43.53
N LYS A 152 -16.11 -12.69 -44.67
CA LYS A 152 -17.27 -12.50 -45.58
C LYS A 152 -18.36 -13.54 -45.36
N GLN A 153 -18.02 -14.64 -44.70
CA GLN A 153 -18.90 -15.77 -44.41
C GLN A 153 -18.51 -16.34 -43.04
N PRO A 154 -19.46 -16.94 -42.30
CA PRO A 154 -19.16 -17.61 -41.04
C PRO A 154 -18.22 -18.80 -41.29
N ALA A 155 -17.37 -19.11 -40.31
CA ALA A 155 -16.48 -20.28 -40.41
C ALA A 155 -17.31 -21.57 -40.55
N GLU A 156 -16.86 -22.51 -41.37
CA GLU A 156 -17.61 -23.75 -41.68
C GLU A 156 -17.93 -24.58 -40.42
N ASP A 157 -17.01 -24.57 -39.45
CA ASP A 157 -17.16 -25.25 -38.16
C ASP A 157 -17.72 -24.34 -37.05
N SER A 158 -18.21 -23.14 -37.38
CA SER A 158 -18.98 -22.34 -36.42
C SER A 158 -20.34 -22.97 -36.14
N TRP A 159 -20.90 -22.69 -34.96
CA TRP A 159 -22.25 -23.13 -34.60
C TRP A 159 -23.30 -22.65 -35.60
N TYR A 160 -23.18 -21.42 -36.09
CA TYR A 160 -24.09 -20.86 -37.08
C TYR A 160 -24.06 -21.64 -38.38
N ALA A 161 -22.86 -21.88 -38.95
CA ALA A 161 -22.72 -22.57 -40.23
C ALA A 161 -23.21 -24.02 -40.17
N ARG A 162 -23.05 -24.71 -39.03
CA ARG A 162 -23.55 -26.07 -38.83
C ARG A 162 -25.07 -26.14 -38.66
N LEU A 163 -25.69 -25.10 -38.11
CA LEU A 163 -27.13 -25.06 -37.86
C LEU A 163 -27.93 -24.46 -39.02
N ALA A 164 -27.38 -23.51 -39.77
CA ALA A 164 -28.09 -22.81 -40.85
C ALA A 164 -28.75 -23.76 -41.88
N PRO A 165 -28.11 -24.86 -42.33
CA PRO A 165 -28.74 -25.81 -43.25
C PRO A 165 -30.00 -26.49 -42.68
N LEU A 166 -30.12 -26.60 -41.35
CA LEU A 166 -31.27 -27.25 -40.68
C LEU A 166 -32.56 -26.42 -40.75
N PHE A 167 -32.46 -25.12 -41.06
CA PHE A 167 -33.62 -24.24 -41.19
C PHE A 167 -34.33 -24.41 -42.54
N GLY A 168 -33.62 -24.85 -43.58
CA GLY A 168 -34.19 -25.32 -44.86
C GLY A 168 -35.07 -24.33 -45.65
N GLY A 169 -35.26 -23.09 -45.17
CA GLY A 169 -36.13 -22.08 -45.75
C GLY A 169 -35.41 -21.00 -46.53
N GLU A 170 -36.16 -20.19 -47.28
CA GLU A 170 -35.64 -18.99 -47.94
C GLU A 170 -35.28 -17.90 -46.93
N GLN A 171 -34.32 -17.04 -47.28
CA GLN A 171 -34.01 -15.86 -46.49
C GLN A 171 -35.18 -14.87 -46.57
N LEU A 172 -35.76 -14.59 -45.40
CA LEU A 172 -36.80 -13.59 -45.24
C LEU A 172 -36.16 -12.24 -44.94
N ALA A 173 -36.66 -11.17 -45.55
CA ALA A 173 -36.22 -9.82 -45.22
C ALA A 173 -36.58 -9.46 -43.77
N ASP A 174 -35.64 -8.83 -43.06
CA ASP A 174 -35.82 -8.35 -41.69
C ASP A 174 -35.32 -6.91 -41.57
N ASP A 175 -36.16 -6.00 -41.07
CA ASP A 175 -35.80 -4.58 -41.00
C ASP A 175 -34.69 -4.29 -39.99
N THR A 176 -34.48 -5.17 -39.01
CA THR A 176 -33.47 -4.99 -37.94
C THR A 176 -32.15 -5.66 -38.31
N TRP A 177 -32.22 -6.89 -38.82
CA TRP A 177 -31.06 -7.75 -39.07
C TRP A 177 -30.71 -7.89 -40.56
N GLY A 178 -31.47 -7.24 -41.45
CA GLY A 178 -31.36 -7.35 -42.90
C GLY A 178 -32.07 -8.59 -43.44
N TRP A 179 -31.77 -9.77 -42.90
CA TRP A 179 -32.42 -11.01 -43.26
C TRP A 179 -32.46 -11.99 -42.07
N ARG A 180 -33.36 -12.98 -42.17
CA ARG A 180 -33.47 -14.09 -41.22
C ARG A 180 -33.95 -15.37 -41.88
N MET A 181 -33.73 -16.49 -41.22
CA MET A 181 -34.31 -17.79 -41.56
C MET A 181 -35.13 -18.29 -40.38
N GLU A 182 -36.27 -18.90 -40.66
CA GLU A 182 -37.19 -19.36 -39.61
C GLU A 182 -37.57 -20.83 -39.86
N ARG A 183 -37.75 -21.56 -38.77
CA ARG A 183 -38.30 -22.92 -38.78
C ARG A 183 -39.32 -23.02 -37.65
N GLY A 184 -40.57 -23.26 -38.01
CA GLY A 184 -41.72 -23.23 -37.09
C GLY A 184 -42.61 -22.00 -37.30
N SER A 185 -43.53 -21.78 -36.36
CA SER A 185 -44.47 -20.66 -36.36
C SER A 185 -44.09 -19.65 -35.28
N ARG A 186 -43.98 -18.37 -35.64
CA ARG A 186 -43.70 -17.29 -34.69
C ARG A 186 -44.97 -16.94 -33.88
N ALA A 187 -44.80 -16.59 -32.62
CA ALA A 187 -45.86 -15.99 -31.83
C ALA A 187 -46.24 -14.60 -32.38
N ASP A 188 -47.51 -14.23 -32.23
CA ASP A 188 -48.00 -12.93 -32.68
C ASP A 188 -47.21 -11.79 -32.02
N PRO A 189 -46.89 -10.69 -32.75
CA PRO A 189 -46.21 -9.55 -32.19
C PRO A 189 -47.01 -8.97 -31.03
N VAL A 190 -46.45 -9.02 -29.82
CA VAL A 190 -47.04 -8.33 -28.67
C VAL A 190 -46.78 -6.83 -28.86
N PRO A 191 -47.80 -5.96 -28.75
CA PRO A 191 -47.57 -4.53 -28.79
C PRO A 191 -46.55 -4.16 -27.72
N LEU A 192 -45.47 -3.47 -28.14
CA LEU A 192 -44.46 -2.94 -27.25
C LEU A 192 -45.19 -2.10 -26.19
N LYS A 193 -45.33 -2.64 -24.98
CA LYS A 193 -45.57 -1.80 -23.81
C LYS A 193 -44.32 -0.95 -23.73
N THR A 194 -44.41 0.29 -24.20
CA THR A 194 -43.37 1.30 -24.00
C THR A 194 -43.06 1.23 -22.51
N GLN A 195 -41.87 0.78 -22.14
CA GLN A 195 -41.43 0.93 -20.77
C GLN A 195 -41.69 2.38 -20.44
N GLN A 196 -42.54 2.63 -19.44
CA GLN A 196 -42.67 3.98 -18.91
C GLN A 196 -41.25 4.43 -18.65
N ALA A 197 -40.83 5.51 -19.31
CA ALA A 197 -39.53 6.09 -19.06
C ALA A 197 -39.41 6.19 -17.55
N LEU A 198 -38.47 5.43 -16.98
CA LEU A 198 -38.14 5.57 -15.57
C LEU A 198 -37.96 7.07 -15.36
N PRO A 199 -38.64 7.68 -14.37
CA PRO A 199 -38.52 9.12 -14.15
C PRO A 199 -37.03 9.44 -14.16
N MET A 200 -36.63 10.36 -15.05
CA MET A 200 -35.23 10.73 -15.25
C MET A 200 -34.56 10.83 -13.89
N ALA A 201 -33.47 10.07 -13.72
CA ALA A 201 -32.69 10.10 -12.49
C ALA A 201 -32.46 11.56 -12.11
N GLU A 202 -32.72 11.89 -10.84
CA GLU A 202 -32.50 13.23 -10.33
C GLU A 202 -31.10 13.70 -10.74
N PRO A 203 -30.95 14.96 -11.19
CA PRO A 203 -29.66 15.44 -11.64
C PRO A 203 -28.63 15.21 -10.55
N LEU A 204 -27.55 14.52 -10.92
CA LEU A 204 -26.48 14.20 -9.98
C LEU A 204 -26.02 15.49 -9.28
N PRO A 205 -25.80 15.45 -7.96
CA PRO A 205 -25.24 16.60 -7.25
C PRO A 205 -23.94 17.06 -7.90
N ALA A 206 -23.67 18.36 -7.88
CA ALA A 206 -22.48 18.93 -8.53
C ALA A 206 -21.16 18.29 -8.06
N TRP A 207 -21.11 17.78 -6.83
CA TRP A 207 -19.93 17.08 -6.30
C TRP A 207 -19.68 15.72 -6.96
N ALA A 208 -20.70 15.07 -7.54
CA ALA A 208 -20.56 13.74 -8.14
C ALA A 208 -19.90 13.79 -9.54
N THR A 209 -19.87 14.96 -10.17
CA THR A 209 -19.22 15.21 -11.47
C THR A 209 -18.00 16.10 -11.36
N GLN A 210 -17.73 16.67 -10.18
CA GLN A 210 -16.50 17.41 -9.92
C GLN A 210 -15.34 16.42 -9.69
N PRO A 211 -14.26 16.51 -10.47
CA PRO A 211 -13.05 15.76 -10.17
C PRO A 211 -12.56 16.15 -8.77
N VAL A 212 -12.28 15.12 -7.96
CA VAL A 212 -11.66 15.29 -6.63
C VAL A 212 -10.39 16.12 -6.79
N ALA A 213 -10.28 17.20 -6.02
CA ALA A 213 -9.06 18.00 -5.96
C ALA A 213 -7.89 17.12 -5.54
N GLU A 214 -6.66 17.46 -5.97
CA GLU A 214 -5.47 16.74 -5.53
C GLU A 214 -5.47 16.65 -3.99
N GLU A 215 -5.29 15.43 -3.48
CA GLU A 215 -5.18 15.20 -2.06
C GLU A 215 -4.11 16.15 -1.50
N PRO A 216 -4.44 17.01 -0.52
CA PRO A 216 -3.49 17.98 0.00
C PRO A 216 -2.32 17.20 0.58
N ARG A 217 -1.21 17.20 -0.15
CA ARG A 217 0.01 16.54 0.30
C ARG A 217 0.42 17.30 1.56
N PRO A 218 0.43 16.67 2.75
CA PRO A 218 0.93 17.35 3.93
C PRO A 218 2.34 17.86 3.58
N PRO A 219 2.62 19.15 3.83
CA PRO A 219 3.93 19.71 3.53
C PRO A 219 4.95 18.81 4.21
N ARG A 220 5.97 18.37 3.45
CA ARG A 220 7.00 17.45 3.96
C ARG A 220 7.48 18.01 5.29
N PRO A 221 7.31 17.27 6.40
CA PRO A 221 7.73 17.78 7.69
C PRO A 221 9.20 18.16 7.59
N LEU A 222 9.53 19.40 7.94
CA LEU A 222 10.92 19.75 8.18
C LEU A 222 11.35 18.92 9.38
N ALA A 223 12.13 17.87 9.11
CA ALA A 223 12.79 17.06 10.11
C ALA A 223 14.08 17.78 10.51
N PRO A 224 14.11 18.49 11.65
CA PRO A 224 15.23 19.34 12.03
C PRO A 224 16.51 18.53 12.24
N SER A 225 16.38 17.27 12.65
CA SER A 225 17.47 16.32 12.84
C SER A 225 18.06 15.77 11.54
N ALA A 226 17.27 15.63 10.48
CA ALA A 226 17.73 15.13 9.17
C ALA A 226 18.44 16.20 8.32
N SER A 227 18.25 17.49 8.67
CA SER A 227 18.88 18.62 7.98
C SER A 227 20.29 18.95 8.49
N ALA A 228 20.77 18.19 9.47
CA ALA A 228 22.07 18.38 10.12
C ALA A 228 23.07 17.28 9.71
N GLU A 229 23.18 16.98 8.41
CA GLU A 229 24.41 16.35 7.92
C GLU A 229 25.56 17.32 8.21
N GLU A 230 26.46 16.92 9.11
CA GLU A 230 27.68 17.62 9.47
C GLU A 230 28.60 17.72 8.24
N ILE A 231 28.38 18.73 7.39
CA ILE A 231 29.40 19.19 6.44
C ILE A 231 30.37 20.10 7.22
N GLY A 232 31.05 19.51 8.20
CA GLY A 232 32.21 20.11 8.85
C GLY A 232 33.47 19.56 8.18
N ALA A 233 34.25 20.41 7.53
CA ALA A 233 35.51 20.05 6.90
C ALA A 233 36.61 19.81 7.96
N ASP A 234 36.42 18.83 8.84
CA ASP A 234 37.43 18.45 9.82
C ASP A 234 38.41 17.43 9.21
N PRO A 235 39.74 17.58 9.44
CA PRO A 235 40.73 16.63 8.97
C PRO A 235 40.46 15.22 9.55
N PRO A 236 40.70 14.14 8.78
CA PRO A 236 40.48 12.78 9.26
C PRO A 236 41.44 12.47 10.43
N LEU A 237 40.86 12.09 11.58
CA LEU A 237 41.60 11.44 12.65
C LEU A 237 41.94 9.99 12.25
N PRO A 238 42.97 9.38 12.85
CA PRO A 238 43.15 7.94 12.81
C PRO A 238 41.85 7.21 13.20
N PRO A 239 41.46 6.14 12.47
CA PRO A 239 40.14 5.51 12.59
C PRO A 239 39.85 4.90 13.97
N ASP A 240 40.90 4.48 14.69
CA ASP A 240 40.86 3.98 16.07
C ASP A 240 40.48 5.07 17.08
N VAL A 241 41.08 6.26 16.97
CA VAL A 241 40.78 7.42 17.83
C VAL A 241 39.36 7.94 17.60
N ALA A 242 38.90 7.95 16.34
CA ALA A 242 37.56 8.37 15.98
C ALA A 242 36.47 7.43 16.55
N ALA A 243 36.71 6.12 16.50
CA ALA A 243 35.78 5.12 17.04
C ALA A 243 35.66 5.21 18.57
N MET A 244 36.77 5.41 19.28
CA MET A 244 36.77 5.59 20.74
C MET A 244 36.03 6.87 21.16
N ALA A 245 36.24 7.99 20.46
CA ALA A 245 35.56 9.26 20.75
C ALA A 245 34.04 9.19 20.53
N ALA A 246 33.60 8.53 19.44
CA ALA A 246 32.18 8.32 19.17
C ALA A 246 31.54 7.45 20.26
N ARG A 247 32.21 6.36 20.65
CA ARG A 247 31.74 5.44 21.70
C ARG A 247 31.63 6.10 23.07
N ARG A 248 32.62 6.93 23.44
CA ARG A 248 32.58 7.74 24.66
C ARG A 248 31.36 8.67 24.68
N GLY A 249 31.05 9.31 23.55
CA GLY A 249 29.87 10.16 23.41
C GLY A 249 28.55 9.42 23.63
N VAL A 250 28.40 8.22 23.05
CA VAL A 250 27.21 7.37 23.22
C VAL A 250 27.01 6.97 24.69
N LEU A 251 28.10 6.60 25.39
CA LEU A 251 28.04 6.22 26.80
C LEU A 251 27.67 7.40 27.70
N ILE A 252 28.20 8.61 27.44
CA ILE A 252 27.83 9.81 28.20
C ILE A 252 26.39 10.23 27.93
N HIS A 253 25.95 10.16 26.67
CA HIS A 253 24.55 10.40 26.30
C HIS A 253 23.62 9.48 27.10
N ALA A 254 23.91 8.17 27.08
CA ALA A 254 23.13 7.16 27.81
C ALA A 254 23.10 7.38 29.33
N LEU A 255 24.17 7.92 29.92
CA LEU A 255 24.21 8.30 31.33
C LEU A 255 23.31 9.52 31.61
N LEU A 256 23.40 10.56 30.78
CA LEU A 256 22.59 11.78 30.91
C LEU A 256 21.10 11.53 30.66
N GLU A 257 20.79 10.52 29.87
CA GLU A 257 19.43 10.03 29.63
C GLU A 257 18.87 9.31 30.87
N ARG A 258 19.64 8.41 31.50
CA ARG A 258 19.14 7.47 32.54
C ARG A 258 19.32 7.93 33.98
N LEU A 259 20.41 8.65 34.27
CA LEU A 259 20.71 9.09 35.65
C LEU A 259 19.68 10.07 36.25
N PRO A 260 18.98 10.93 35.46
CA PRO A 260 17.94 11.79 36.02
C PRO A 260 16.85 11.04 36.79
N ASP A 261 16.49 9.83 36.34
CA ASP A 261 15.44 8.99 36.96
C ASP A 261 15.91 8.26 38.23
N VAL A 262 17.21 8.32 38.53
CA VAL A 262 17.81 7.72 39.73
C VAL A 262 17.85 8.76 40.86
N PRO A 263 17.51 8.38 42.12
CA PRO A 263 17.67 9.23 43.29
C PRO A 263 19.08 9.79 43.42
N VAL A 264 19.22 11.07 43.79
CA VAL A 264 20.49 11.83 43.77
C VAL A 264 21.61 11.11 44.55
N ASP A 265 21.27 10.55 45.70
CA ASP A 265 22.16 9.78 46.58
C ASP A 265 22.64 8.44 45.97
N ALA A 266 21.88 7.87 45.04
CA ALA A 266 22.18 6.61 44.37
C ALA A 266 22.81 6.78 42.97
N ARG A 267 22.78 7.99 42.38
CA ARG A 267 23.24 8.26 41.00
C ARG A 267 24.68 7.84 40.75
N GLU A 268 25.59 8.16 41.66
CA GLU A 268 27.00 7.81 41.51
C GLU A 268 27.21 6.29 41.52
N GLY A 269 26.60 5.58 42.47
CA GLY A 269 26.68 4.12 42.57
C GLY A 269 26.07 3.43 41.35
N ALA A 270 24.89 3.87 40.91
CA ALA A 270 24.20 3.34 39.73
C ALA A 270 25.00 3.59 38.44
N GLY A 271 25.55 4.80 38.26
CA GLY A 271 26.37 5.15 37.12
C GLY A 271 27.66 4.33 37.05
N ARG A 272 28.36 4.14 38.18
CA ARG A 272 29.54 3.26 38.25
C ARG A 272 29.20 1.82 37.86
N ALA A 273 28.10 1.28 38.40
CA ALA A 273 27.66 -0.08 38.11
C ALA A 273 27.26 -0.26 36.65
N TRP A 274 26.60 0.74 36.05
CA TRP A 274 26.19 0.71 34.65
C TRP A 274 27.39 0.75 33.70
N LEU A 275 28.35 1.66 33.93
CA LEU A 275 29.59 1.75 33.14
C LEU A 275 30.45 0.48 33.30
N ALA A 276 30.48 -0.12 34.49
CA ALA A 276 31.21 -1.37 34.68
C ALA A 276 30.68 -2.53 33.83
N ARG A 277 29.38 -2.54 33.52
CA ARG A 277 28.74 -3.56 32.68
C ARG A 277 28.84 -3.24 31.18
N HIS A 278 28.67 -1.97 30.80
CA HIS A 278 28.53 -1.55 29.38
C HIS A 278 29.83 -1.02 28.77
N ALA A 279 30.84 -0.75 29.58
CA ALA A 279 32.16 -0.25 29.17
C ALA A 279 33.28 -0.98 29.92
N ALA A 280 33.16 -2.31 30.05
CA ALA A 280 34.13 -3.15 30.77
C ALA A 280 35.55 -3.12 30.17
N ASP A 281 35.62 -2.80 28.89
CA ASP A 281 36.84 -2.66 28.08
C ASP A 281 37.56 -1.31 28.24
N LEU A 282 36.94 -0.31 28.87
CA LEU A 282 37.59 0.98 29.20
C LEU A 282 38.30 0.90 30.56
N ASP A 283 39.37 1.67 30.73
CA ASP A 283 40.08 1.75 32.02
C ASP A 283 39.13 2.28 33.12
N PRO A 284 39.12 1.69 34.34
CA PRO A 284 38.38 2.26 35.47
C PRO A 284 38.57 3.76 35.69
N ALA A 285 39.76 4.32 35.40
CA ALA A 285 40.00 5.76 35.49
C ALA A 285 39.17 6.56 34.47
N GLU A 286 39.09 6.09 33.22
CA GLU A 286 38.28 6.71 32.16
C GLU A 286 36.77 6.62 32.48
N ARG A 287 36.31 5.47 32.98
CA ARG A 287 34.91 5.31 33.44
C ARG A 287 34.58 6.29 34.57
N GLY A 288 35.49 6.46 35.52
CA GLY A 288 35.35 7.42 36.61
C GLY A 288 35.28 8.87 36.12
N GLU A 289 36.15 9.23 35.17
CA GLU A 289 36.16 10.55 34.53
C GLU A 289 34.84 10.84 33.81
N MET A 290 34.33 9.89 33.02
CA MET A 290 33.07 10.00 32.29
C MET A 290 31.88 10.19 33.23
N LEU A 291 31.82 9.43 34.32
CA LEU A 291 30.75 9.56 35.31
C LEU A 291 30.79 10.91 36.03
N ALA A 292 31.97 11.32 36.53
CA ALA A 292 32.13 12.59 37.22
C ALA A 292 31.68 13.77 36.34
N ARG A 293 32.03 13.70 35.06
CA ARG A 293 31.62 14.65 34.03
C ARG A 293 30.12 14.67 33.76
N ALA A 294 29.47 13.50 33.67
CA ALA A 294 28.02 13.42 33.51
C ALA A 294 27.29 13.98 34.74
N LEU A 295 27.73 13.62 35.95
CA LEU A 295 27.16 14.15 37.21
C LEU A 295 27.30 15.67 37.30
N ALA A 296 28.45 16.22 36.92
CA ALA A 296 28.67 17.68 36.92
C ALA A 296 27.67 18.44 36.02
N VAL A 297 27.20 17.84 34.93
CA VAL A 297 26.15 18.43 34.08
C VAL A 297 24.79 18.35 34.75
N LEU A 298 24.46 17.20 35.34
CA LEU A 298 23.18 17.01 36.04
C LEU A 298 23.03 17.96 37.22
N ASP A 299 24.15 18.31 37.86
CA ASP A 299 24.21 19.21 39.01
C ASP A 299 24.45 20.68 38.63
N ALA A 300 24.50 21.01 37.33
CA ALA A 300 24.70 22.37 36.85
C ALA A 300 23.57 23.31 37.35
N PRO A 301 23.87 24.37 38.13
CA PRO A 301 22.84 25.15 38.85
C PRO A 301 21.73 25.72 37.96
N ASP A 302 22.11 26.25 36.80
CA ASP A 302 21.21 26.97 35.90
C ASP A 302 20.24 26.04 35.13
N TRP A 303 20.55 24.73 35.05
CA TRP A 303 19.80 23.76 34.26
C TRP A 303 19.41 22.50 35.05
N ARG A 304 19.63 22.50 36.36
CA ARG A 304 19.34 21.38 37.26
C ARG A 304 17.88 20.91 37.18
N GLU A 305 16.95 21.86 36.99
CA GLU A 305 15.51 21.57 36.84
C GLU A 305 15.22 20.73 35.60
N LEU A 306 15.98 20.88 34.51
CA LEU A 306 15.82 20.11 33.28
C LEU A 306 16.20 18.62 33.45
N PHE A 307 16.93 18.28 34.52
CA PHE A 307 17.26 16.91 34.91
C PHE A 307 16.49 16.45 36.16
N GLY A 308 15.41 17.16 36.48
CA GLY A 308 14.48 16.79 37.55
C GLY A 308 13.43 15.77 37.11
N PRO A 309 12.64 15.24 38.04
CA PRO A 309 11.64 14.18 37.78
C PRO A 309 10.46 14.64 36.93
N GLN A 310 10.26 15.95 36.75
CA GLN A 310 9.21 16.51 35.90
C GLN A 310 9.66 16.70 34.45
N ALA A 311 10.96 16.55 34.17
CA ALA A 311 11.49 16.69 32.83
C ALA A 311 11.28 15.41 32.03
N LEU A 312 10.74 15.58 30.83
CA LEU A 312 10.48 14.51 29.89
C LEU A 312 11.75 14.23 29.07
N ALA A 313 12.00 12.96 28.78
CA ALA A 313 13.06 12.49 27.90
C ALA A 313 12.49 11.99 26.56
N GLU A 314 13.26 12.10 25.49
CA GLU A 314 12.91 11.59 24.14
C GLU A 314 11.49 11.97 23.68
N VAL A 315 11.15 13.25 23.78
CA VAL A 315 9.79 13.73 23.49
C VAL A 315 9.61 13.90 21.99
N PRO A 316 8.74 13.10 21.33
CA PRO A 316 8.34 13.37 19.96
C PRO A 316 7.49 14.64 19.93
N LEU A 317 7.78 15.53 19.00
CA LEU A 317 7.02 16.74 18.75
C LEU A 317 6.59 16.80 17.29
N ALA A 318 5.38 17.28 17.07
CA ALA A 318 4.88 17.68 15.77
C ALA A 318 4.07 18.97 15.95
N ALA A 319 4.44 20.03 15.24
CA ALA A 319 3.73 21.30 15.27
C ALA A 319 3.66 21.91 13.87
N THR A 320 2.57 22.61 13.58
CA THR A 320 2.46 23.43 12.38
C THR A 320 2.78 24.87 12.74
N VAL A 321 3.82 25.43 12.12
CA VAL A 321 4.24 26.82 12.31
C VAL A 321 4.12 27.54 10.96
N GLY A 322 3.12 28.41 10.83
CA GLY A 322 2.72 28.95 9.51
C GLY A 322 2.18 27.82 8.62
N ASP A 323 2.70 27.71 7.40
CA ASP A 323 2.36 26.63 6.45
C ASP A 323 3.33 25.42 6.52
N GLN A 324 4.24 25.39 7.50
CA GLN A 324 5.25 24.33 7.62
C GLN A 324 4.96 23.41 8.80
N VAL A 325 5.02 22.11 8.55
CA VAL A 325 5.00 21.09 9.61
C VAL A 325 6.44 20.88 10.08
N ILE A 326 6.67 21.02 11.38
CA ILE A 326 7.94 20.71 12.06
C ILE A 326 7.72 19.44 12.85
N ALA A 327 8.51 18.39 12.58
CA ALA A 327 8.44 17.13 13.31
C ALA A 327 9.84 16.67 13.73
N GLY A 328 10.02 16.31 15.00
CA GLY A 328 11.31 15.86 15.51
C GLY A 328 11.21 15.29 16.92
N THR A 329 12.34 14.83 17.44
CA THR A 329 12.45 14.31 18.82
C THR A 329 13.39 15.22 19.59
N ILE A 330 12.95 15.64 20.78
CA ILE A 330 13.75 16.42 21.72
C ILE A 330 14.32 15.46 22.78
N ASP A 331 15.62 15.55 23.06
CA ASP A 331 16.26 14.70 24.08
C ASP A 331 15.76 15.02 25.49
N ARG A 332 15.64 16.31 25.85
CA ARG A 332 15.09 16.75 27.14
C ARG A 332 14.17 17.97 27.04
N LEU A 333 13.00 17.87 27.69
CA LEU A 333 11.98 18.91 27.72
C LEU A 333 11.41 19.06 29.14
N LEU A 334 11.42 20.27 29.70
CA LEU A 334 10.68 20.60 30.91
C LEU A 334 9.64 21.69 30.62
N VAL A 335 8.39 21.42 31.00
CA VAL A 335 7.25 22.29 30.74
C VAL A 335 6.77 22.87 32.08
N LEU A 336 7.09 24.13 32.35
CA LEU A 336 6.67 24.87 33.54
C LEU A 336 5.48 25.80 33.21
N PRO A 337 4.77 26.38 34.21
CA PRO A 337 3.62 27.24 33.96
C PRO A 337 3.91 28.48 33.10
N ASP A 338 5.10 29.07 33.26
CA ASP A 338 5.54 30.34 32.66
C ASP A 338 6.62 30.18 31.58
N ARG A 339 7.37 29.06 31.60
CA ARG A 339 8.46 28.79 30.66
C ARG A 339 8.54 27.33 30.22
N VAL A 340 9.23 27.09 29.11
CA VAL A 340 9.56 25.76 28.58
C VAL A 340 11.07 25.68 28.38
N LEU A 341 11.72 24.74 29.05
CA LEU A 341 13.15 24.47 28.88
C LEU A 341 13.33 23.31 27.91
N VAL A 342 14.17 23.48 26.90
CA VAL A 342 14.48 22.43 25.92
C VAL A 342 15.99 22.26 25.77
N ALA A 343 16.46 21.00 25.76
CA ALA A 343 17.83 20.68 25.37
C ALA A 343 17.91 19.51 24.39
N ASP A 344 18.83 19.64 23.44
CA ASP A 344 19.24 18.60 22.48
C ASP A 344 20.71 18.23 22.75
N PHE A 345 21.00 16.94 22.74
CA PHE A 345 22.30 16.39 23.08
C PHE A 345 23.08 16.15 21.79
N LYS A 346 24.18 16.87 21.61
CA LYS A 346 25.06 16.72 20.46
C LYS A 346 26.35 16.00 20.82
N THR A 347 26.72 15.07 19.97
CA THR A 347 28.02 14.41 20.02
C THR A 347 28.88 14.99 18.91
N ALA A 348 29.68 16.02 19.21
CA ALA A 348 30.57 16.65 18.23
C ALA A 348 32.02 16.33 18.55
N ARG A 349 32.84 16.06 17.52
CA ARG A 349 34.28 15.71 17.63
C ARG A 349 35.13 16.81 18.27
N ARG A 350 34.77 18.06 18.01
CA ARG A 350 35.33 19.27 18.62
C ARG A 350 34.16 20.10 19.10
N PRO A 351 33.68 19.87 20.32
CA PRO A 351 32.54 20.62 20.82
C PRO A 351 32.92 22.10 20.92
N PRO A 352 32.03 23.01 20.50
CA PRO A 352 32.27 24.43 20.58
C PRO A 352 32.46 24.85 22.04
N ALA A 353 33.44 25.72 22.30
CA ALA A 353 33.66 26.24 23.65
C ALA A 353 32.70 27.39 23.98
N ARG A 354 32.20 28.07 22.94
CA ARG A 354 31.33 29.25 23.03
C ARG A 354 30.17 29.14 22.05
N LEU A 355 29.11 29.90 22.34
CA LEU A 355 27.93 29.97 21.49
C LEU A 355 28.25 30.37 20.03
N GLU A 356 29.23 31.25 19.83
CA GLU A 356 29.66 31.72 18.50
C GLU A 356 30.23 30.61 17.61
N ASP A 357 30.72 29.53 18.22
CA ASP A 357 31.29 28.38 17.52
C ASP A 357 30.25 27.27 17.26
N VAL A 358 29.01 27.43 17.75
CA VAL A 358 27.95 26.43 17.56
C VAL A 358 27.55 26.39 16.08
N PRO A 359 27.51 25.19 15.45
CA PRO A 359 27.15 25.07 14.04
C PRO A 359 25.79 25.72 13.72
N VAL A 360 25.72 26.45 12.62
CA VAL A 360 24.49 27.11 12.16
C VAL A 360 23.34 26.10 11.96
N SER A 361 23.64 24.87 11.56
CA SER A 361 22.67 23.78 11.47
C SER A 361 22.03 23.45 12.82
N THR A 362 22.84 23.36 13.88
CA THR A 362 22.35 23.14 15.25
C THR A 362 21.52 24.33 15.74
N LEU A 363 21.95 25.56 15.48
CA LEU A 363 21.17 26.76 15.84
C LEU A 363 19.81 26.80 15.11
N ARG A 364 19.76 26.41 13.83
CA ARG A 364 18.50 26.27 13.06
C ARG A 364 17.61 25.17 13.61
N GLN A 365 18.19 24.03 14.02
CA GLN A 365 17.45 22.93 14.65
C GLN A 365 16.78 23.41 15.94
N MET A 366 17.54 24.06 16.83
CA MET A 366 17.02 24.60 18.09
C MET A 366 16.01 25.73 17.86
N GLY A 367 16.20 26.56 16.83
CA GLY A 367 15.22 27.58 16.41
C GLY A 367 13.90 26.96 15.95
N ALA A 368 13.94 25.85 15.20
CA ALA A 368 12.74 25.11 14.80
C ALA A 368 12.01 24.48 15.99
N TYR A 369 12.74 23.88 16.94
CA TYR A 369 12.16 23.37 18.18
C TYR A 369 11.54 24.48 19.02
N ALA A 370 12.21 25.62 19.18
CA ALA A 370 11.67 26.75 19.91
C ALA A 370 10.38 27.30 19.28
N ALA A 371 10.32 27.38 17.94
CA ALA A 371 9.13 27.81 17.22
C ALA A 371 7.96 26.82 17.38
N ALA A 372 8.24 25.52 17.28
CA ALA A 372 7.24 24.47 17.47
C ALA A 372 6.69 24.46 18.91
N LEU A 373 7.56 24.56 19.92
CA LEU A 373 7.17 24.61 21.33
C LEU A 373 6.37 25.88 21.67
N ALA A 374 6.70 27.02 21.07
CA ALA A 374 5.92 28.25 21.25
C ALA A 374 4.50 28.14 20.65
N ALA A 375 4.33 27.37 19.57
CA ALA A 375 3.01 27.07 19.00
C ALA A 375 2.23 26.07 19.87
N ILE A 376 2.88 25.05 20.43
CA ILE A 376 2.26 24.04 21.31
C ILE A 376 1.88 24.65 22.68
N TYR A 377 2.74 25.51 23.24
CA TYR A 377 2.58 26.11 24.56
C TYR A 377 2.48 27.65 24.48
N PRO A 378 1.36 28.20 23.99
CA PRO A 378 1.20 29.64 23.83
C PRO A 378 1.29 30.36 25.18
N GLY A 379 1.95 31.52 25.18
CA GLY A 379 2.12 32.37 26.37
C GLY A 379 3.27 31.98 27.30
N ARG A 380 4.08 30.96 26.96
CA ARG A 380 5.26 30.55 27.74
C ARG A 380 6.55 30.96 27.05
N VAL A 381 7.55 31.35 27.85
CA VAL A 381 8.89 31.68 27.34
C VAL A 381 9.63 30.39 27.02
N VAL A 382 10.13 30.22 25.80
CA VAL A 382 10.93 29.05 25.42
C VAL A 382 12.42 29.36 25.57
N GLU A 383 13.10 28.59 26.41
CA GLU A 383 14.52 28.67 26.69
C GLU A 383 15.19 27.40 26.17
N ALA A 384 16.19 27.56 25.29
CA ALA A 384 16.81 26.43 24.60
C ALA A 384 18.30 26.35 24.91
N ALA A 385 18.80 25.12 25.03
CA ALA A 385 20.22 24.84 25.17
C ALA A 385 20.66 23.64 24.32
N VAL A 386 21.95 23.57 24.04
CA VAL A 386 22.57 22.39 23.43
C VAL A 386 23.58 21.84 24.43
N LEU A 387 23.54 20.53 24.64
CA LEU A 387 24.45 19.84 25.53
C LEU A 387 25.43 19.01 24.71
N TYR A 388 26.72 19.32 24.79
CA TYR A 388 27.75 18.54 24.11
C TYR A 388 28.26 17.41 24.99
N THR A 389 28.13 16.16 24.54
CA THR A 389 28.43 14.98 25.36
C THR A 389 29.92 14.65 25.47
N GLN A 390 30.74 15.05 24.49
CA GLN A 390 32.20 14.80 24.53
C GLN A 390 32.93 15.66 25.56
N THR A 391 32.59 16.95 25.60
CA THR A 391 32.97 17.86 26.69
C THR A 391 31.66 18.30 27.32
N PRO A 392 31.17 17.61 28.36
CA PRO A 392 29.88 17.85 29.02
C PRO A 392 29.73 19.32 29.40
N GLN A 393 29.19 20.07 28.47
CA GLN A 393 29.07 21.51 28.51
C GLN A 393 27.72 21.84 27.89
N LEU A 394 26.92 22.55 28.66
CA LEU A 394 25.65 23.06 28.24
C LEU A 394 25.85 24.49 27.76
N ILE A 395 25.45 24.76 26.52
CA ILE A 395 25.48 26.09 25.93
C ILE A 395 24.03 26.56 25.77
N ALA A 396 23.64 27.52 26.61
CA ALA A 396 22.36 28.20 26.49
C ALA A 396 22.34 29.07 25.23
N ILE A 397 21.25 29.02 24.48
CA ILE A 397 21.06 29.81 23.26
C ILE A 397 20.13 30.99 23.59
N PRO A 398 20.63 32.24 23.56
CA PRO A 398 19.84 33.42 23.82
C PRO A 398 18.67 33.56 22.85
N ALA A 399 17.54 34.09 23.34
CA ALA A 399 16.32 34.29 22.55
C ALA A 399 16.53 35.03 21.21
N PRO A 400 17.38 36.09 21.12
CA PRO A 400 17.66 36.73 19.82
C PRO A 400 18.30 35.80 18.79
N VAL A 401 19.17 34.88 19.22
CA VAL A 401 19.85 33.91 18.34
C VAL A 401 18.88 32.83 17.86
N LEU A 402 17.98 32.36 18.74
CA LEU A 402 16.89 31.45 18.36
C LEU A 402 15.93 32.10 17.36
N ALA A 403 15.56 33.36 17.60
CA ALA A 403 14.67 34.10 16.71
C ALA A 403 15.27 34.31 15.31
N ALA A 404 16.57 34.63 15.22
CA ALA A 404 17.28 34.78 13.96
C ALA A 404 17.49 33.44 13.22
N SER A 405 17.46 32.32 13.94
CA SER A 405 17.67 30.97 13.39
C SER A 405 16.38 30.24 13.04
N LYS A 406 15.22 30.90 13.14
CA LYS A 406 13.94 30.31 12.72
C LYS A 406 14.02 29.89 11.24
N PRO A 407 13.52 28.69 10.87
CA PRO A 407 13.35 28.33 9.46
C PRO A 407 12.55 29.45 8.79
N GLY A 408 12.86 29.78 7.53
CA GLY A 408 12.39 30.98 6.81
C GLY A 408 10.86 31.16 6.79
N LEU A 409 10.32 31.56 7.93
CA LEU A 409 8.96 32.01 8.16
C LEU A 409 8.96 33.44 7.68
N SER A 410 8.62 33.66 6.41
CA SER A 410 8.26 35.01 5.97
C SER A 410 7.20 35.54 6.93
N PRO A 411 7.38 36.74 7.52
CA PRO A 411 6.24 37.44 8.09
C PRO A 411 5.27 37.73 6.95
N ALA A 412 3.98 37.47 7.19
CA ALA A 412 2.90 37.87 6.30
C ALA A 412 2.92 39.38 6.03
#